data_AF-A0A433SBG2-F1
#
_entry.id   AF-A0A433SBG2-F1
#
_cell.length_a   1.000
_cell.length_b   1.000
_cell.length_c   1.000
_cell.angle_alpha   90.00
_cell.angle_beta   90.00
_cell.angle_gamma   90.00
#
_symmetry.space_group_name_H-M   'P 1'
#
loop_
_entity.id
_entity.type
_entity.pdbx_description
1 polymer ?
#
loop_
_entity_poly.entity_id
_entity_poly.type
_entity_poly.pdbx_seq_one_letter_code
_entity_poly.pdbx_strand_id
1 'polypeptide(L)'
;MNLKQLSLLAISTVFFVGTAAAQTPNPNNKEEMRQLVMTMCPAEQAQSCTCLADNMAKDLTTKEWTIFIAAMQDAPEPPAGTTEEELVQFATKLQTALQSCQPAGN
;
A
#
# COMPACT_ATOMS: atom_id res chain seq x y z
N MET A 1 43.71 -45.92 20.81
CA MET A 1 43.14 -44.56 20.97
C MET A 1 42.64 -44.12 19.62
N ASN A 2 41.32 -43.98 19.47
CA ASN A 2 40.65 -43.58 18.23
C ASN A 2 40.56 -42.05 18.17
N LEU A 3 41.28 -41.41 17.24
CA LEU A 3 41.12 -39.99 16.93
C LEU A 3 39.78 -39.80 16.20
N LYS A 4 38.77 -39.36 16.94
CA LYS A 4 37.50 -38.91 16.38
C LYS A 4 37.69 -37.56 15.71
N GLN A 5 37.16 -37.49 14.48
CA GLN A 5 37.15 -36.35 13.59
C GLN A 5 36.68 -35.07 14.30
N LEU A 6 37.53 -34.04 14.27
CA LEU A 6 37.14 -32.66 14.52
C LEU A 6 36.27 -32.19 13.35
N SER A 7 34.96 -32.31 13.51
CA SER A 7 33.98 -31.65 12.65
C SER A 7 34.07 -30.15 12.87
N LEU A 8 34.74 -29.44 11.97
CA LEU A 8 34.54 -28.00 11.77
C LEU A 8 33.10 -27.79 11.31
N LEU A 9 32.21 -27.48 12.25
CA LEU A 9 30.95 -26.83 11.93
C LEU A 9 31.25 -25.35 11.72
N ALA A 10 31.36 -24.99 10.45
CA ALA A 10 31.46 -23.62 9.98
C ALA A 10 30.29 -22.79 10.53
N ILE A 11 30.64 -21.69 11.17
CA ILE A 11 29.76 -20.62 11.63
C ILE A 11 29.16 -19.97 10.37
N SER A 12 27.93 -20.34 10.04
CA SER A 12 27.16 -19.72 8.95
C SER A 12 25.72 -19.50 9.40
N THR A 13 25.51 -18.57 10.34
CA THR A 13 24.22 -17.90 10.47
C THR A 13 24.49 -16.42 10.65
N VAL A 14 24.73 -15.76 9.52
CA VAL A 14 24.47 -14.34 9.41
C VAL A 14 22.96 -14.18 9.58
N PHE A 15 22.53 -13.89 10.80
CA PHE A 15 21.21 -13.36 11.08
C PHE A 15 21.16 -11.96 10.46
N PHE A 16 20.92 -11.90 9.15
CA PHE A 16 20.35 -10.70 8.52
C PHE A 16 18.95 -10.57 9.10
N VAL A 17 18.83 -9.79 10.17
CA VAL A 17 17.56 -9.20 10.59
C VAL A 17 17.21 -8.21 9.48
N GLY A 18 16.65 -8.73 8.38
CA GLY A 18 16.04 -7.93 7.35
C GLY A 18 14.86 -7.23 8.00
N THR A 19 15.06 -6.00 8.45
CA THR A 19 13.96 -5.06 8.61
C THR A 19 13.24 -5.09 7.26
N ALA A 20 12.01 -5.59 7.23
CA ALA A 20 11.14 -5.40 6.08
C ALA A 20 11.04 -3.88 5.90
N ALA A 21 11.88 -3.33 5.02
CA ALA A 21 11.69 -1.98 4.54
C ALA A 21 10.30 -2.02 3.92
N ALA A 22 9.33 -1.35 4.54
CA ALA A 22 8.05 -1.10 3.92
C ALA A 22 8.37 -0.42 2.59
N GLN A 23 8.36 -1.20 1.52
CA GLN A 23 8.66 -0.70 0.19
C GLN A 23 7.54 0.28 -0.10
N THR A 24 7.88 1.57 -0.21
CA THR A 24 6.92 2.59 -0.59
C THR A 24 6.33 2.15 -1.93
N PRO A 25 5.01 1.87 -2.00
CA PRO A 25 4.38 1.35 -3.21
C PRO A 25 4.63 2.29 -4.39
N ASN A 26 4.89 1.75 -5.60
CA ASN A 26 5.15 2.56 -6.78
C ASN A 26 3.84 3.16 -7.32
N PRO A 27 3.65 4.50 -7.28
CA PRO A 27 2.40 5.14 -7.72
C PRO A 27 2.09 4.98 -9.22
N ASN A 28 3.05 4.47 -10.01
CA ASN A 28 2.83 4.15 -11.43
C ASN A 28 2.39 2.69 -11.65
N ASN A 29 2.49 1.83 -10.63
CA ASN A 29 2.09 0.43 -10.73
C ASN A 29 0.67 0.26 -10.16
N LYS A 30 -0.31 0.14 -11.06
CA LYS A 30 -1.73 -0.01 -10.68
C LYS A 30 -2.00 -1.24 -9.81
N GLU A 31 -1.28 -2.33 -10.00
CA GLU A 31 -1.45 -3.52 -9.17
C GLU A 31 -0.92 -3.28 -7.75
N GLU A 32 0.23 -2.63 -7.61
CA GLU A 32 0.74 -2.25 -6.28
C GLU A 32 -0.20 -1.29 -5.56
N MET A 33 -0.79 -0.32 -6.28
CA MET A 33 -1.76 0.62 -5.70
C MET A 33 -3.07 -0.07 -5.30
N ARG A 34 -3.54 -1.00 -6.13
CA ARG A 34 -4.70 -1.83 -5.80
C ARG A 34 -4.45 -2.63 -4.53
N GLN A 35 -3.29 -3.30 -4.43
CA GLN A 35 -2.91 -4.07 -3.25
C GLN A 35 -2.76 -3.18 -2.02
N LEU A 36 -2.23 -1.97 -2.17
CA LEU A 36 -2.12 -1.00 -1.08
C LEU A 36 -3.49 -0.72 -0.45
N VAL A 37 -4.50 -0.38 -1.26
CA VAL A 37 -5.87 -0.16 -0.76
C VAL A 37 -6.42 -1.42 -0.08
N MET A 38 -6.19 -2.59 -0.68
CA MET A 38 -6.62 -3.87 -0.11
C MET A 38 -6.00 -4.17 1.26
N THR A 39 -4.77 -3.70 1.54
CA THR A 39 -4.14 -3.88 2.86
C THR A 39 -4.78 -3.08 3.98
N MET A 40 -5.52 -2.02 3.63
CA MET A 40 -6.24 -1.16 4.59
C MET A 40 -7.64 -1.67 4.91
N CYS A 41 -8.07 -2.75 4.26
CA CYS A 41 -9.44 -3.17 4.26
C CYS A 41 -9.78 -4.18 5.37
N PRO A 42 -10.83 -3.93 6.17
CA PRO A 42 -11.31 -4.91 7.13
C PRO A 42 -11.91 -6.12 6.40
N ALA A 43 -11.64 -7.32 6.91
CA ALA A 43 -12.09 -8.57 6.29
C ALA A 43 -13.61 -8.64 6.06
N GLU A 44 -14.39 -7.98 6.92
CA GLU A 44 -15.85 -7.93 6.86
C GLU A 44 -16.40 -7.15 5.66
N GLN A 45 -15.59 -6.30 5.02
CA GLN A 45 -15.97 -5.48 3.87
C GLN A 45 -15.24 -5.87 2.60
N ALA A 46 -14.74 -7.11 2.50
CA ALA A 46 -13.88 -7.59 1.42
C ALA A 46 -14.40 -7.24 0.00
N GLN A 47 -15.72 -7.33 -0.23
CA GLN A 47 -16.32 -7.03 -1.53
C GLN A 47 -16.36 -5.53 -1.85
N SER A 48 -16.83 -4.69 -0.92
CA SER A 48 -16.81 -3.23 -1.09
C SER A 48 -15.38 -2.69 -1.20
N CYS A 49 -14.45 -3.30 -0.48
CA CYS A 49 -13.03 -2.96 -0.54
C CYS A 49 -12.37 -3.36 -1.86
N THR A 50 -12.71 -4.53 -2.40
CA THR A 50 -12.24 -4.95 -3.73
C THR A 50 -12.70 -3.95 -4.78
N CYS A 51 -13.99 -3.57 -4.76
CA CYS A 51 -14.51 -2.54 -5.65
C CYS A 51 -13.78 -1.20 -5.49
N LEU A 52 -13.56 -0.76 -4.25
CA LEU A 52 -12.89 0.51 -3.98
C LEU A 52 -11.45 0.51 -4.51
N ALA A 53 -10.70 -0.56 -4.25
CA ALA A 53 -9.34 -0.74 -4.74
C ALA A 53 -9.28 -0.74 -6.28
N ASP A 54 -10.22 -1.42 -6.94
CA ASP A 54 -10.31 -1.47 -8.39
C ASP A 54 -10.60 -0.09 -8.99
N ASN A 55 -11.57 0.64 -8.42
CA ASN A 55 -11.95 1.97 -8.90
C ASN A 55 -10.84 3.00 -8.67
N MET A 56 -10.20 2.98 -7.50
CA MET A 56 -9.06 3.84 -7.24
C MET A 56 -7.89 3.54 -8.19
N ALA A 57 -7.53 2.27 -8.40
CA ALA A 57 -6.44 1.86 -9.30
C ALA A 57 -6.71 2.25 -10.77
N LYS A 58 -7.98 2.33 -11.14
CA LYS A 58 -8.41 2.75 -12.47
C LYS A 58 -8.34 4.27 -12.64
N ASP A 59 -8.91 5.03 -11.71
CA ASP A 59 -9.30 6.44 -11.91
C ASP A 59 -8.34 7.46 -11.27
N LEU A 60 -7.52 7.04 -10.30
CA LEU A 60 -6.49 7.90 -9.72
C LEU A 60 -5.25 7.96 -10.63
N THR A 61 -4.74 9.17 -10.79
CA THR A 61 -3.49 9.51 -11.47
C THR A 61 -2.29 9.22 -10.57
N THR A 62 -1.09 9.17 -11.15
CA THR A 62 0.16 9.02 -10.37
C THR A 62 0.27 10.10 -9.29
N LYS A 63 -0.10 11.36 -9.58
CA LYS A 63 -0.02 12.46 -8.61
C LYS A 63 -0.96 12.25 -7.41
N GLU A 64 -2.19 11.81 -7.68
CA GLU A 64 -3.18 11.48 -6.66
C GLU A 64 -2.76 10.28 -5.80
N TRP A 65 -2.12 9.27 -6.40
CA TRP A 65 -1.50 8.19 -5.63
C TRP A 65 -0.39 8.65 -4.71
N THR A 66 0.45 9.60 -5.15
CA THR A 66 1.47 10.19 -4.28
C THR A 66 0.84 10.93 -3.09
N ILE A 67 -0.29 11.61 -3.29
CA ILE A 67 -1.06 12.25 -2.22
C ILE A 67 -1.61 11.19 -1.25
N PHE A 68 -2.20 10.13 -1.78
CA PHE A 68 -2.74 9.02 -0.98
C PHE A 68 -1.67 8.34 -0.13
N ILE A 69 -0.52 8.00 -0.73
CA ILE A 69 0.60 7.39 -0.02
C ILE A 69 1.15 8.32 1.08
N ALA A 70 1.28 9.62 0.81
CA ALA A 70 1.72 10.58 1.81
C ALA A 70 0.74 10.66 2.99
N ALA A 71 -0.57 10.66 2.72
CA ALA A 71 -1.60 10.64 3.75
C ALA A 71 -1.55 9.35 4.60
N MET A 72 -1.30 8.19 3.97
CA MET A 72 -1.13 6.92 4.70
C MET A 72 0.11 6.87 5.59
N GLN A 73 1.13 7.67 5.28
CA GLN A 73 2.37 7.76 6.05
C GLN A 73 2.31 8.84 7.13
N ASP A 74 1.11 9.38 7.41
CA ASP A 74 0.90 10.49 8.35
C ASP A 74 1.81 11.70 8.05
N ALA A 75 2.07 11.97 6.77
CA ALA A 75 2.87 13.12 6.37
C ALA A 75 2.18 14.43 6.82
N PRO A 76 2.91 15.36 7.46
CA PRO A 76 2.32 16.59 8.00
C PRO A 76 1.87 17.57 6.91
N GLU A 77 2.38 17.40 5.69
CA GLU A 77 2.08 18.24 4.53
C GLU A 77 1.87 17.35 3.28
N PRO A 78 1.03 17.79 2.33
CA PRO A 78 0.90 17.10 1.05
C PRO A 78 2.22 17.17 0.25
N PRO A 79 2.41 16.27 -0.75
CA PRO A 79 3.58 16.31 -1.62
C PRO A 79 3.80 17.69 -2.25
N ALA A 80 5.07 18.11 -2.37
CA ALA A 80 5.42 19.41 -2.92
C ALA A 80 4.78 19.65 -4.31
N GLY A 81 4.25 20.86 -4.52
CA GLY A 81 3.56 21.22 -5.76
C GLY A 81 2.14 20.66 -5.88
N THR A 82 1.57 20.11 -4.80
CA THR A 82 0.13 19.82 -4.72
C THR A 82 -0.63 21.10 -4.40
N THR A 83 -1.62 21.45 -5.23
CA THR A 83 -2.49 22.60 -5.01
C THR A 83 -3.75 22.21 -4.21
N GLU A 84 -4.44 23.19 -3.64
CA GLU A 84 -5.72 22.96 -2.97
C GLU A 84 -6.77 22.37 -3.92
N GLU A 85 -6.83 22.84 -5.17
CA GLU A 85 -7.74 22.31 -6.18
C GLU A 85 -7.50 20.82 -6.44
N GLU A 86 -6.23 20.39 -6.50
CA GLU A 86 -5.88 18.98 -6.70
C GLU A 86 -6.28 18.12 -5.49
N LEU A 87 -6.18 18.64 -4.27
CA LEU A 87 -6.70 17.95 -3.08
C LEU A 87 -8.22 17.80 -3.12
N VAL A 88 -8.94 18.82 -3.58
CA VAL A 88 -10.40 18.79 -3.75
C VAL A 88 -10.81 17.79 -4.83
N GLN A 89 -10.10 17.77 -5.98
CA GLN A 89 -10.34 16.80 -7.05
C GLN A 89 -10.08 15.37 -6.56
N PHE A 90 -8.98 15.15 -5.86
CA PHE A 90 -8.64 13.87 -5.25
C PHE A 90 -9.73 13.39 -4.28
N ALA A 91 -10.15 14.24 -3.34
CA ALA A 91 -11.22 13.93 -2.39
C ALA A 91 -12.55 13.59 -3.09
N THR A 92 -12.88 14.33 -4.16
CA THR A 92 -14.09 14.08 -4.98
C THR A 92 -14.04 12.70 -5.65
N LYS A 93 -12.88 12.31 -6.19
CA LYS A 93 -12.70 10.97 -6.79
C LYS A 93 -12.81 9.86 -5.76
N LEU A 94 -12.22 10.03 -4.58
CA LEU A 94 -12.36 9.06 -3.48
C LEU A 94 -13.82 8.90 -3.07
N GLN A 95 -14.55 10.01 -2.91
CA GLN A 95 -15.97 9.96 -2.55
C GLN A 95 -16.80 9.26 -3.62
N THR A 96 -16.52 9.53 -4.90
CA THR A 96 -17.21 8.89 -6.03
C THR A 96 -16.93 7.38 -6.05
N ALA A 97 -15.67 6.99 -5.87
CA ALA A 97 -15.28 5.58 -5.81
C ALA A 97 -15.97 4.87 -4.63
N LEU A 98 -16.00 5.48 -3.45
CA LEU A 98 -16.70 4.95 -2.28
C LEU A 98 -18.20 4.76 -2.55
N GLN A 99 -18.89 5.77 -3.07
CA GLN A 99 -20.33 5.71 -3.37
C GLN A 99 -20.68 4.60 -4.37
N SER A 100 -19.82 4.39 -5.37
CA SER A 100 -20.03 3.32 -6.36
C SER A 100 -19.84 1.90 -5.80
N CYS A 101 -19.19 1.77 -4.64
CA CYS A 101 -18.82 0.49 -4.02
C CYS A 101 -19.61 0.16 -2.75
N GLN A 102 -20.54 1.03 -2.36
CA GLN A 102 -21.49 0.71 -1.30
C GLN A 102 -22.47 -0.34 -1.82
N PRO A 103 -22.83 -1.35 -1.00
CA PRO A 103 -23.95 -2.21 -1.34
C PRO A 103 -25.17 -1.32 -1.52
N ALA A 104 -25.90 -1.51 -2.63
CA ALA A 104 -27.16 -0.80 -2.85
C ALA A 104 -28.04 -1.06 -1.62
N GLY A 105 -28.26 -0.02 -0.81
CA GLY A 105 -29.10 -0.13 0.37
C GLY A 105 -30.51 -0.51 -0.04
N ASN A 106 -30.91 -1.72 0.33
CA ASN A 106 -32.26 -2.11 0.74
C ASN A 106 -32.15 -3.35 1.62
#